data_AF-A0A821HHX3-F1
#
_entry.id   AF-A0A821HHX3-F1
#
_cell.length_a   1.000
_cell.length_b   1.000
_cell.length_c   1.000
_cell.angle_alpha   90.00
_cell.angle_beta   90.00
_cell.angle_gamma   90.00
#
_symmetry.space_group_name_H-M   'P 1'
#
loop_
_entity.id
_entity.type
_entity.pdbx_description
1 polymer ?
#
loop_
_entity_poly.entity_id
_entity_poly.type
_entity_poly.pdbx_seq_one_letter_code
_entity_poly.pdbx_strand_id
1 'polypeptide(L)'
;MEDKDLDYQPPLDPSAGEENLNEQIKALNSFLSACGSERKVNVTTSYKDLSHRVEFRYVSLVKLIARSATLLITSDDADMLMHDSFKDVSSEDSNIVLEGNFRQIMGGISEAYTNAESWKSRREILSIVAPKISLKLIQLFISGLTGYRFSVARLHAAKYGVGSRVVQQFDDNQIAQFVDFIVSPHVCTDLPFGEKVLELWFGVELFIPNMIRNIEPTRVIDQYLVYCKEMSSDLESLGKSSLFTILDTC
;
A
#
# COMPACT_ATOMS: atom_id res chain seq x y z
N MET A 1 -64.90 9.08 -5.98
CA MET A 1 -64.45 8.67 -4.64
C MET A 1 -63.64 7.42 -4.88
N GLU A 2 -62.33 7.59 -4.76
CA GLU A 2 -61.31 6.54 -4.85
C GLU A 2 -61.62 5.42 -3.85
N ASP A 3 -61.32 4.18 -4.20
CA ASP A 3 -60.24 3.47 -3.51
C ASP A 3 -59.76 2.27 -4.32
N LYS A 4 -58.45 2.23 -4.52
CA LYS A 4 -57.68 1.09 -5.00
C LYS A 4 -57.31 0.26 -3.78
N ASP A 5 -57.74 -0.99 -3.71
CA ASP A 5 -57.16 -1.99 -2.81
C ASP A 5 -56.99 -3.29 -3.62
N LEU A 6 -55.78 -3.48 -4.16
CA LEU A 6 -54.69 -4.27 -3.60
C LEU A 6 -54.89 -5.76 -3.93
N ASP A 7 -54.22 -6.21 -5.00
CA ASP A 7 -53.94 -7.62 -5.26
C ASP A 7 -53.23 -8.22 -4.05
N TYR A 8 -53.99 -8.86 -3.17
CA TYR A 8 -53.45 -9.73 -2.14
C TYR A 8 -52.99 -11.03 -2.81
N GLN A 9 -51.70 -11.11 -3.15
CA GLN A 9 -51.06 -12.41 -3.38
C GLN A 9 -50.77 -13.04 -2.00
N PRO A 10 -51.28 -14.25 -1.71
CA PRO A 10 -51.03 -14.91 -0.45
C PRO A 10 -49.52 -15.21 -0.28
N PRO A 11 -49.00 -15.25 0.97
CA PRO A 11 -47.59 -15.50 1.22
C PRO A 11 -47.19 -16.87 0.68
N LEU A 12 -46.11 -16.92 -0.09
CA LEU A 12 -45.48 -18.17 -0.52
C LEU A 12 -45.12 -19.01 0.70
N ASP A 13 -45.76 -20.17 0.82
CA ASP A 13 -45.57 -21.14 1.90
C ASP A 13 -44.10 -21.63 1.91
N PRO A 14 -43.32 -21.44 3.00
CA PRO A 14 -41.91 -21.82 3.06
C PRO A 14 -41.66 -23.33 2.98
N SER A 15 -42.66 -24.17 3.27
CA SER A 15 -42.48 -25.64 3.32
C SER A 15 -42.38 -26.29 1.94
N ALA A 16 -42.95 -25.67 0.90
CA ALA A 16 -42.86 -26.18 -0.47
C ALA A 16 -41.43 -26.10 -1.05
N GLY A 17 -40.61 -25.18 -0.54
CA GLY A 17 -39.20 -25.03 -0.95
C GLY A 17 -38.27 -26.10 -0.37
N GLU A 18 -38.51 -26.53 0.87
CA GLU A 18 -37.68 -27.53 1.55
C GLU A 18 -37.94 -28.96 1.04
N GLU A 19 -39.19 -29.29 0.70
CA GLU A 19 -39.52 -30.59 0.10
C GLU A 19 -38.87 -30.75 -1.29
N ASN A 20 -38.90 -29.71 -2.11
CA ASN A 20 -38.30 -29.69 -3.45
C ASN A 20 -36.76 -29.80 -3.37
N LEU A 21 -36.12 -29.08 -2.44
CA LEU A 21 -34.67 -29.17 -2.22
C LEU A 21 -34.22 -30.59 -1.84
N ASN A 22 -34.98 -31.27 -0.98
CA ASN A 22 -34.69 -32.64 -0.56
C ASN A 22 -34.83 -33.65 -1.70
N GLU A 23 -35.77 -33.44 -2.63
CA GLU A 23 -35.90 -34.25 -3.85
C GLU A 23 -34.73 -34.03 -4.82
N GLN A 24 -34.31 -32.78 -5.02
CA GLN A 24 -33.14 -32.45 -5.86
C GLN A 24 -31.86 -33.11 -5.34
N ILE A 25 -31.68 -33.15 -4.02
CA ILE A 25 -30.52 -33.78 -3.39
C ILE A 25 -30.56 -35.31 -3.51
N LYS A 26 -31.74 -35.92 -3.43
CA LYS A 26 -31.90 -37.35 -3.72
C LYS A 26 -31.53 -37.67 -5.17
N ALA A 27 -31.96 -36.85 -6.13
CA ALA A 27 -31.60 -37.01 -7.53
C ALA A 27 -30.09 -36.86 -7.76
N LEU A 28 -29.45 -35.86 -7.13
CA LEU A 28 -28.00 -35.66 -7.19
C LEU A 28 -27.21 -36.83 -6.58
N ASN A 29 -27.69 -37.39 -5.46
CA ASN A 29 -27.06 -38.56 -4.84
C ASN A 29 -27.21 -39.82 -5.70
N SER A 30 -28.34 -39.99 -6.39
CA SER A 30 -28.53 -41.08 -7.36
C SER A 30 -27.56 -40.94 -8.54
N PHE A 31 -27.38 -39.72 -9.04
CA PHE A 31 -26.41 -39.39 -10.10
C PHE A 31 -24.97 -39.72 -9.69
N LEU A 32 -24.54 -39.29 -8.50
CA LEU A 32 -23.20 -39.58 -7.99
C LEU A 32 -22.95 -41.09 -7.81
N SER A 33 -23.98 -41.84 -7.41
CA SER A 33 -23.92 -43.29 -7.28
C SER A 33 -23.74 -43.96 -8.65
N ALA A 34 -24.41 -43.47 -9.69
CA ALA A 34 -24.24 -43.96 -11.07
C ALA A 34 -22.84 -43.66 -11.64
N CYS A 35 -22.21 -42.56 -11.22
CA CYS A 35 -20.82 -42.23 -11.55
C CYS A 35 -19.78 -42.99 -10.72
N GLY A 36 -20.18 -43.91 -9.82
CA GLY A 36 -19.27 -44.73 -9.01
C GLY A 36 -18.70 -44.05 -7.77
N SER A 37 -19.31 -42.96 -7.28
CA SER A 37 -18.90 -42.28 -6.06
C SER A 37 -19.68 -42.77 -4.83
N GLU A 38 -18.97 -43.09 -3.74
CA GLU A 38 -19.57 -43.46 -2.45
C GLU A 38 -19.99 -42.25 -1.59
N ARG A 39 -19.72 -41.02 -2.05
CA ARG A 39 -19.97 -39.79 -1.29
C ARG A 39 -21.41 -39.33 -1.45
N LYS A 40 -22.08 -39.03 -0.32
CA LYS A 40 -23.45 -38.48 -0.27
C LYS A 40 -23.43 -36.99 0.09
N VAL A 41 -24.26 -36.22 -0.60
CA VAL A 41 -24.60 -34.83 -0.30
C VAL A 41 -25.73 -34.81 0.72
N ASN A 42 -25.51 -34.11 1.83
CA ASN A 42 -26.53 -33.80 2.83
C ASN A 42 -26.61 -32.28 2.97
N VAL A 43 -27.80 -31.73 3.19
CA VAL A 43 -27.94 -30.32 3.62
C VAL A 43 -27.53 -30.24 5.08
N THR A 44 -26.53 -29.41 5.41
CA THR A 44 -26.29 -29.08 6.82
C THR A 44 -25.75 -27.67 6.94
N THR A 45 -26.54 -26.83 7.62
CA THR A 45 -26.27 -25.45 8.08
C THR A 45 -25.71 -24.48 7.04
N SER A 46 -25.89 -23.18 7.30
CA SER A 46 -25.34 -22.12 6.45
C SER A 46 -23.83 -22.29 6.28
N TYR A 47 -23.33 -22.12 5.05
CA TYR A 47 -21.89 -22.23 4.72
C TYR A 47 -21.02 -21.29 5.57
N LYS A 48 -21.57 -20.16 6.03
CA LYS A 48 -20.87 -19.14 6.82
C LYS A 48 -20.53 -19.58 8.25
N ASP A 49 -21.20 -20.62 8.76
CA ASP A 49 -21.09 -21.06 10.15
C ASP A 49 -20.37 -22.42 10.29
N LEU A 50 -19.67 -22.86 9.23
CA LEU A 50 -19.02 -24.17 9.19
C LEU A 50 -17.61 -24.15 9.79
N SER A 51 -17.22 -25.28 10.39
CA SER A 51 -15.83 -25.51 10.78
C SER A 51 -14.95 -25.74 9.55
N HIS A 52 -13.70 -25.29 9.59
CA HIS A 52 -12.70 -25.45 8.52
C HIS A 52 -12.58 -26.90 7.98
N ARG A 53 -12.74 -27.91 8.85
CA ARG A 53 -12.73 -29.33 8.43
C ARG A 53 -13.95 -29.70 7.58
N VAL A 54 -15.09 -29.09 7.87
CA VAL A 54 -16.36 -29.32 7.18
C VAL A 54 -16.37 -28.53 5.86
N GLU A 55 -15.88 -27.30 5.85
CA GLU A 55 -15.69 -26.51 4.62
C GLU A 55 -14.84 -27.24 3.58
N PHE A 56 -13.69 -27.78 3.98
CA PHE A 56 -12.82 -28.52 3.07
C PHE A 56 -13.53 -29.76 2.47
N ARG A 57 -14.38 -30.41 3.28
CA ARG A 57 -15.21 -31.52 2.82
C ARG A 57 -16.22 -31.05 1.77
N TYR A 58 -16.93 -29.95 2.00
CA TYR A 58 -17.86 -29.37 1.02
C TYR A 58 -17.16 -28.98 -0.29
N VAL A 59 -16.03 -28.29 -0.22
CA VAL A 59 -15.22 -27.93 -1.41
C VAL A 59 -14.81 -29.18 -2.19
N SER A 60 -14.35 -30.22 -1.51
CA SER A 60 -13.97 -31.48 -2.16
C SER A 60 -15.15 -32.19 -2.82
N LEU A 61 -16.36 -32.01 -2.28
CA LEU A 61 -17.59 -32.62 -2.78
C LEU A 61 -18.08 -31.86 -4.02
N VAL A 62 -18.10 -30.53 -3.97
CA VAL A 62 -18.43 -29.66 -5.11
C VAL A 62 -17.50 -29.92 -6.29
N LYS A 63 -16.18 -30.04 -6.05
CA LYS A 63 -15.21 -30.38 -7.10
C LYS A 63 -15.50 -31.74 -7.74
N LEU A 64 -15.90 -32.73 -6.95
CA LEU A 64 -16.23 -34.06 -7.45
C LEU A 64 -17.49 -34.01 -8.33
N ILE A 65 -18.54 -33.32 -7.89
CA ILE A 65 -19.79 -33.14 -8.65
C ILE A 65 -19.51 -32.42 -9.97
N ALA A 66 -18.77 -31.32 -9.91
CA ALA A 66 -18.44 -30.54 -11.11
C ALA A 66 -17.69 -31.41 -12.13
N ARG A 67 -16.70 -32.20 -11.66
CA ARG A 67 -15.90 -33.10 -12.50
C ARG A 67 -16.75 -34.22 -13.09
N SER A 68 -17.61 -34.87 -12.31
CA SER A 68 -18.46 -35.95 -12.82
C SER A 68 -19.49 -35.43 -13.83
N ALA A 69 -20.00 -34.21 -13.65
CA ALA A 69 -20.87 -33.56 -14.63
C ALA A 69 -20.12 -33.18 -15.92
N THR A 70 -18.88 -32.68 -15.83
CA THR A 70 -18.09 -32.33 -17.02
C THR A 70 -17.65 -33.55 -17.82
N LEU A 71 -17.32 -34.66 -17.15
CA LEU A 71 -16.97 -35.92 -17.83
C LEU A 71 -18.10 -36.48 -18.72
N LEU A 72 -19.36 -36.14 -18.42
CA LEU A 72 -20.51 -36.52 -19.26
C LEU A 72 -20.63 -35.70 -20.53
N ILE A 73 -20.13 -34.47 -20.51
CA ILE A 73 -20.23 -33.53 -21.62
C ILE A 73 -18.99 -33.68 -22.53
N THR A 74 -17.81 -33.83 -21.92
CA THR A 74 -16.53 -33.98 -22.62
C THR A 74 -15.69 -35.04 -21.90
N SER A 75 -15.50 -36.20 -22.52
CA SER A 75 -14.84 -37.34 -21.87
C SER A 75 -13.32 -37.22 -21.79
N ASP A 76 -12.68 -36.39 -22.62
CA ASP A 76 -11.21 -36.27 -22.70
C ASP A 76 -10.68 -34.97 -22.06
N ASP A 77 -11.41 -33.85 -22.21
CA ASP A 77 -10.95 -32.50 -21.81
C ASP A 77 -11.65 -31.93 -20.55
N ALA A 78 -12.28 -32.78 -19.73
CA ALA A 78 -13.09 -32.33 -18.57
C ALA A 78 -12.32 -31.42 -17.61
N ASP A 79 -11.04 -31.70 -17.35
CA ASP A 79 -10.21 -30.89 -16.45
C ASP A 79 -9.85 -29.53 -17.08
N MET A 80 -9.68 -29.44 -18.40
CA MET A 80 -9.46 -28.18 -19.12
C MET A 80 -10.72 -27.34 -19.18
N LEU A 81 -11.88 -27.95 -19.48
CA LEU A 81 -13.16 -27.26 -19.50
C LEU A 81 -13.53 -26.71 -18.13
N MET A 82 -13.30 -27.48 -17.07
CA MET A 82 -13.48 -26.98 -15.71
C MET A 82 -12.54 -25.82 -15.43
N HIS A 83 -11.26 -25.94 -15.78
CA HIS A 83 -10.31 -24.85 -15.59
C HIS A 83 -10.77 -23.58 -16.29
N ASP A 84 -11.22 -23.65 -17.54
CA ASP A 84 -11.64 -22.46 -18.30
C ASP A 84 -13.00 -21.92 -17.82
N SER A 85 -13.95 -22.78 -17.47
CA SER A 85 -15.25 -22.35 -16.93
C SER A 85 -15.11 -21.72 -15.55
N PHE A 86 -14.28 -22.30 -14.68
CA PHE A 86 -13.98 -21.72 -13.38
C PHE A 86 -13.02 -20.54 -13.50
N LYS A 87 -12.23 -20.43 -14.56
CA LYS A 87 -11.46 -19.22 -14.85
C LYS A 87 -12.37 -18.08 -15.24
N ASP A 88 -13.45 -18.30 -15.99
CA ASP A 88 -14.46 -17.26 -16.27
C ASP A 88 -15.25 -16.87 -15.01
N VAL A 89 -15.57 -17.84 -14.14
CA VAL A 89 -16.18 -17.54 -12.83
C VAL A 89 -15.18 -16.85 -11.87
N SER A 90 -13.90 -17.23 -11.91
CA SER A 90 -12.79 -16.55 -11.23
C SER A 90 -12.29 -15.32 -12.00
N SER A 91 -12.85 -14.99 -13.16
CA SER A 91 -12.59 -13.73 -13.89
C SER A 91 -13.36 -12.58 -13.25
N GLU A 92 -14.30 -12.87 -12.37
CA GLU A 92 -14.78 -11.91 -11.37
C GLU A 92 -13.76 -11.67 -10.23
N ASP A 93 -12.72 -12.51 -10.07
CA ASP A 93 -11.66 -12.32 -9.06
C ASP A 93 -10.36 -11.68 -9.61
N SER A 94 -10.23 -11.52 -10.94
CA SER A 94 -9.23 -10.60 -11.54
C SER A 94 -9.81 -9.25 -11.93
N ASN A 95 -11.12 -9.09 -11.89
CA ASN A 95 -11.77 -7.79 -11.85
C ASN A 95 -12.14 -7.50 -10.40
N ILE A 96 -11.17 -7.02 -9.61
CA ILE A 96 -11.57 -6.08 -8.56
C ILE A 96 -12.31 -5.00 -9.34
N VAL A 97 -13.64 -4.94 -9.20
CA VAL A 97 -14.47 -3.90 -9.79
C VAL A 97 -13.98 -2.60 -9.16
N LEU A 98 -12.93 -2.05 -9.75
CA LEU A 98 -12.37 -0.77 -9.35
C LEU A 98 -13.40 0.22 -9.83
N GLU A 99 -14.25 0.62 -8.91
CA GLU A 99 -15.15 1.75 -9.03
C GLU A 99 -14.44 2.86 -9.83
N GLY A 100 -15.12 3.46 -10.82
CA GLY A 100 -14.47 4.40 -11.76
C GLY A 100 -13.68 5.50 -11.05
N ASN A 101 -14.18 5.95 -9.91
CA ASN A 101 -13.54 6.90 -9.00
C ASN A 101 -12.19 6.39 -8.48
N PHE A 102 -12.11 5.12 -8.09
CA PHE A 102 -10.85 4.51 -7.62
C PHE A 102 -9.81 4.45 -8.75
N ARG A 103 -10.20 4.08 -9.99
CA ARG A 103 -9.24 4.09 -11.12
C ARG A 103 -8.71 5.49 -11.40
N GLN A 104 -9.56 6.51 -11.31
CA GLN A 104 -9.13 7.91 -11.47
C GLN A 104 -8.14 8.33 -10.37
N ILE A 105 -8.46 8.02 -9.11
CA ILE A 105 -7.58 8.33 -7.96
C ILE A 105 -6.24 7.61 -8.11
N MET A 106 -6.25 6.31 -8.38
CA MET A 106 -5.00 5.56 -8.56
C MET A 106 -4.23 5.97 -9.82
N GLY A 107 -4.94 6.40 -10.87
CA GLY A 107 -4.35 7.01 -12.07
C GLY A 107 -3.55 8.25 -11.70
N GLY A 108 -4.16 9.22 -10.99
CA GLY A 108 -3.46 10.43 -10.54
C GLY A 108 -2.28 10.14 -9.61
N ILE A 109 -2.41 9.14 -8.72
CA ILE A 109 -1.30 8.73 -7.84
C ILE A 109 -0.17 8.08 -8.63
N SER A 110 -0.49 7.27 -9.64
CA SER A 110 0.52 6.65 -10.50
C SER A 110 1.27 7.69 -11.32
N GLU A 111 0.56 8.70 -11.84
CA GLU A 111 1.15 9.83 -12.57
C GLU A 111 2.05 10.67 -11.67
N ALA A 112 1.60 11.00 -10.45
CA ALA A 112 2.43 11.68 -9.46
C ALA A 112 3.70 10.88 -9.12
N TYR A 113 3.57 9.55 -8.99
CA TYR A 113 4.71 8.66 -8.72
C TYR A 113 5.72 8.63 -9.86
N THR A 114 5.24 8.58 -11.13
CA THR A 114 6.13 8.59 -12.29
C THR A 114 6.84 9.93 -12.46
N ASN A 115 6.13 11.03 -12.22
CA ASN A 115 6.65 12.40 -12.35
C ASN A 115 7.60 12.79 -11.22
N ALA A 116 7.54 12.12 -10.07
CA ALA A 116 8.47 12.36 -8.97
C ALA A 116 9.91 11.97 -9.34
N GLU A 117 10.83 12.94 -9.25
CA GLU A 117 12.25 12.78 -9.58
C GLU A 117 13.02 11.97 -8.53
N SER A 118 12.66 12.17 -7.25
CA SER A 118 13.38 11.58 -6.12
C SER A 118 12.66 10.37 -5.53
N TRP A 119 13.44 9.42 -5.00
CA TRP A 119 12.88 8.31 -4.24
C TRP A 119 12.14 8.78 -2.97
N LYS A 120 12.58 9.89 -2.35
CA LYS A 120 11.91 10.46 -1.17
C LYS A 120 10.48 10.86 -1.53
N SER A 121 10.30 11.64 -2.59
CA SER A 121 8.98 12.07 -3.09
C SER A 121 8.13 10.88 -3.53
N ARG A 122 8.71 9.91 -4.24
CA ARG A 122 8.01 8.66 -4.61
C ARG A 122 7.51 7.88 -3.40
N ARG A 123 8.30 7.81 -2.33
CA ARG A 123 7.92 7.16 -1.07
C ARG A 123 6.79 7.92 -0.37
N GLU A 124 6.86 9.24 -0.34
CA GLU A 124 5.81 10.10 0.22
C GLU A 124 4.48 9.87 -0.50
N ILE A 125 4.47 9.91 -1.84
CA ILE A 125 3.29 9.63 -2.67
C ILE A 125 2.78 8.20 -2.43
N LEU A 126 3.66 7.20 -2.47
CA LEU A 126 3.27 5.81 -2.26
C LEU A 126 2.70 5.56 -0.85
N SER A 127 3.14 6.33 0.15
CA SER A 127 2.65 6.24 1.52
C SER A 127 1.17 6.60 1.67
N ILE A 128 0.58 7.28 0.67
CA ILE A 128 -0.86 7.60 0.59
C ILE A 128 -1.69 6.31 0.49
N VAL A 129 -1.25 5.37 -0.35
CA VAL A 129 -2.04 4.21 -0.75
C VAL A 129 -1.55 2.90 -0.15
N ALA A 130 -0.24 2.77 0.12
CA ALA A 130 0.35 1.53 0.59
C ALA A 130 -0.23 0.99 1.92
N PRO A 131 -0.69 1.82 2.89
CA PRO A 131 -1.34 1.32 4.10
C PRO A 131 -2.77 0.79 3.88
N LYS A 132 -3.42 1.18 2.78
CA LYS A 132 -4.85 0.93 2.53
C LYS A 132 -5.09 -0.14 1.48
N ILE A 133 -4.13 -0.37 0.60
CA ILE A 133 -4.29 -1.21 -0.59
C ILE A 133 -3.17 -2.25 -0.67
N SER A 134 -3.47 -3.42 -1.22
CA SER A 134 -2.49 -4.50 -1.40
C SER A 134 -1.44 -4.15 -2.48
N LEU A 135 -0.23 -4.68 -2.32
CA LEU A 135 0.85 -4.50 -3.29
C LEU A 135 0.45 -4.95 -4.69
N LYS A 136 -0.26 -6.08 -4.83
CA LYS A 136 -0.70 -6.59 -6.13
C LYS A 136 -1.61 -5.60 -6.86
N LEU A 137 -2.51 -4.93 -6.14
CA LEU A 137 -3.43 -3.96 -6.72
C LEU A 137 -2.67 -2.70 -7.15
N ILE A 138 -1.76 -2.18 -6.33
CA ILE A 138 -0.93 -1.01 -6.69
C ILE A 138 -0.06 -1.32 -7.92
N GLN A 139 0.45 -2.55 -8.04
CA GLN A 139 1.24 -2.99 -9.19
C GLN A 139 0.48 -2.96 -10.52
N LEU A 140 -0.87 -2.98 -10.51
CA LEU A 140 -1.67 -2.80 -11.72
C LEU A 140 -1.52 -1.38 -12.31
N PHE A 141 -1.18 -0.39 -11.48
CA PHE A 141 -1.00 1.01 -11.87
C PHE A 141 0.48 1.40 -11.98
N ILE A 142 1.33 0.84 -11.13
CA ILE A 142 2.77 1.13 -11.09
C ILE A 142 3.51 -0.17 -11.35
N SER A 143 3.77 -0.46 -12.63
CA SER A 143 4.52 -1.64 -13.05
C SER A 143 5.93 -1.64 -12.46
N GLY A 144 6.36 -2.75 -11.88
CA GLY A 144 7.71 -2.91 -11.32
C GLY A 144 7.88 -2.38 -9.89
N LEU A 145 6.80 -2.02 -9.20
CA LEU A 145 6.88 -1.68 -7.77
C LEU A 145 7.35 -2.89 -6.95
N THR A 146 8.49 -2.75 -6.26
CA THR A 146 9.05 -3.83 -5.43
C THR A 146 8.41 -3.90 -4.06
N GLY A 147 8.42 -5.10 -3.45
CA GLY A 147 7.95 -5.31 -2.07
C GLY A 147 8.67 -4.43 -1.05
N TYR A 148 9.97 -4.21 -1.24
CA TYR A 148 10.76 -3.30 -0.40
C TYR A 148 10.20 -1.86 -0.42
N ARG A 149 9.96 -1.30 -1.62
CA ARG A 149 9.44 0.07 -1.78
C ARG A 149 8.07 0.24 -1.12
N PHE A 150 7.21 -0.77 -1.27
CA PHE A 150 5.91 -0.82 -0.62
C PHE A 150 6.02 -0.86 0.91
N SER A 151 6.86 -1.74 1.47
CA SER A 151 7.06 -1.85 2.92
C SER A 151 7.63 -0.57 3.53
N VAL A 152 8.60 0.06 2.85
CA VAL A 152 9.19 1.33 3.30
C VAL A 152 8.17 2.47 3.27
N ALA A 153 7.27 2.51 2.29
CA ALA A 153 6.20 3.50 2.25
C ALA A 153 5.15 3.29 3.34
N ARG A 154 4.82 2.03 3.69
CA ARG A 154 3.96 1.73 4.85
C ARG A 154 4.60 2.15 6.17
N LEU A 155 5.89 1.85 6.33
CA LEU A 155 6.65 2.29 7.51
C LEU A 155 6.67 3.81 7.61
N HIS A 156 6.86 4.48 6.48
CA HIS A 156 6.81 5.94 6.41
C HIS A 156 5.46 6.50 6.87
N ALA A 157 4.36 5.97 6.34
CA ALA A 157 3.01 6.37 6.76
C ALA A 157 2.79 6.15 8.26
N ALA A 158 3.27 5.03 8.80
CA ALA A 158 3.13 4.72 10.22
C ALA A 158 3.95 5.65 11.12
N LYS A 159 5.16 6.05 10.68
CA LYS A 159 6.09 6.86 11.49
C LYS A 159 5.84 8.36 11.40
N TYR A 160 5.52 8.86 10.20
CA TYR A 160 5.48 10.30 9.90
C TYR A 160 4.09 10.79 9.46
N GLY A 161 3.14 9.88 9.27
CA GLY A 161 1.85 10.17 8.68
C GLY A 161 1.81 9.97 7.18
N VAL A 162 0.59 9.86 6.66
CA VAL A 162 0.27 9.58 5.26
C VAL A 162 0.61 10.80 4.40
N GLY A 163 1.44 10.63 3.37
CA GLY A 163 1.82 11.71 2.43
C GLY A 163 2.69 12.82 3.05
N SER A 164 3.14 12.66 4.29
CA SER A 164 3.89 13.69 5.02
C SER A 164 5.27 13.91 4.39
N ARG A 165 5.68 15.17 4.18
CA ARG A 165 7.04 15.46 3.76
C ARG A 165 7.95 15.42 4.98
N VAL A 166 8.91 14.51 4.99
CA VAL A 166 9.91 14.47 6.07
C VAL A 166 10.96 15.53 5.75
N VAL A 167 10.70 16.74 6.23
CA VAL A 167 11.75 17.74 6.41
C VAL A 167 12.61 17.23 7.55
N GLN A 168 13.92 17.09 7.34
CA GLN A 168 14.83 16.84 8.45
C GLN A 168 14.74 18.05 9.36
N GLN A 169 13.99 17.92 10.45
CA GLN A 169 14.00 18.88 11.54
C GLN A 169 15.32 18.66 12.26
N PHE A 170 16.25 19.58 12.03
CA PHE A 170 17.40 19.75 12.88
C PHE A 170 16.95 20.51 14.13
N ASP A 171 17.62 20.28 15.25
CA ASP A 171 17.41 21.14 16.42
C ASP A 171 17.97 22.54 16.10
N ASP A 172 17.12 23.56 16.20
CA ASP A 172 17.48 24.94 15.86
C ASP A 172 18.69 25.42 16.67
N ASN A 173 18.81 24.95 17.92
CA ASN A 173 19.93 25.27 18.79
C ASN A 173 21.24 24.63 18.29
N GLN A 174 21.21 23.39 17.81
CA GLN A 174 22.38 22.72 17.23
C GLN A 174 22.84 23.39 15.93
N ILE A 175 21.91 23.87 15.11
CA ILE A 175 22.25 24.64 13.90
C ILE A 175 22.89 25.96 14.31
N ALA A 176 22.25 26.73 15.19
CA ALA A 176 22.75 28.03 15.63
C ALA A 176 24.18 27.94 16.18
N GLN A 177 24.45 26.95 17.04
CA GLN A 177 25.79 26.70 17.58
C GLN A 177 26.82 26.39 16.49
N PHE A 178 26.45 25.59 15.49
CA PHE A 178 27.36 25.30 14.38
C PHE A 178 27.58 26.52 13.48
N VAL A 179 26.53 27.31 13.21
CA VAL A 179 26.61 28.55 12.44
C VAL A 179 27.51 29.56 13.15
N ASP A 180 27.36 29.73 14.46
CA ASP A 180 28.23 30.60 15.27
C ASP A 180 29.69 30.15 15.21
N PHE A 181 29.94 28.83 15.25
CA PHE A 181 31.29 28.29 15.12
C PHE A 181 31.92 28.58 13.75
N ILE A 182 31.18 28.41 12.66
CA ILE A 182 31.71 28.65 11.30
C ILE A 182 31.85 30.13 10.97
N VAL A 183 31.02 31.00 11.55
CA VAL A 183 31.11 32.47 11.41
C VAL A 183 32.20 33.06 12.29
N SER A 184 32.69 32.30 13.28
CA SER A 184 33.77 32.73 14.17
C SER A 184 35.00 33.22 13.36
N PRO A 185 35.68 34.29 13.82
CA PRO A 185 36.89 34.82 13.16
C PRO A 185 38.03 33.80 13.01
N HIS A 186 37.96 32.70 13.77
CA HIS A 186 38.92 31.60 13.70
C HIS A 186 38.73 30.71 12.46
N VAL A 187 37.55 30.75 11.81
CA VAL A 187 37.18 29.86 10.71
C VAL A 187 36.97 30.63 9.39
N CYS A 188 36.41 31.85 9.44
CA CYS A 188 36.17 32.70 8.26
C CYS A 188 36.97 34.01 8.29
N THR A 189 37.27 34.55 7.11
CA THR A 189 37.76 35.94 6.97
C THR A 189 36.62 36.94 6.87
N ASP A 190 36.81 38.12 7.46
CA ASP A 190 35.83 39.22 7.52
C ASP A 190 35.45 39.84 6.16
N LEU A 191 36.08 39.45 5.04
CA LEU A 191 35.80 40.02 3.73
C LEU A 191 34.92 39.07 2.88
N PRO A 192 33.63 39.38 2.67
CA PRO A 192 32.78 38.58 1.82
C PRO A 192 33.07 38.82 0.33
N PHE A 193 32.99 37.77 -0.48
CA PHE A 193 33.18 37.81 -1.93
C PHE A 193 31.89 37.39 -2.66
N GLY A 194 31.06 38.37 -3.01
CA GLY A 194 29.78 38.14 -3.70
C GLY A 194 28.64 37.76 -2.75
N GLU A 195 27.48 37.45 -3.33
CA GLU A 195 26.23 37.21 -2.61
C GLU A 195 25.53 35.96 -3.17
N LYS A 196 24.86 35.20 -2.29
CA LYS A 196 23.93 34.12 -2.63
C LYS A 196 22.52 34.56 -2.26
N VAL A 197 21.56 34.24 -3.12
CA VAL A 197 20.13 34.45 -2.86
C VAL A 197 19.55 33.15 -2.29
N LEU A 198 18.96 33.23 -1.10
CA LEU A 198 18.15 32.17 -0.53
C LEU A 198 16.67 32.48 -0.74
N GLU A 199 15.97 31.61 -1.46
CA GLU A 199 14.51 31.65 -1.55
C GLU A 199 13.91 30.90 -0.36
N LEU A 200 13.25 31.61 0.54
CA LEU A 200 12.46 30.99 1.59
C LEU A 200 11.17 30.39 1.01
N TRP A 201 10.62 29.38 1.69
CA TRP A 201 9.39 28.71 1.28
C TRP A 201 8.15 29.63 1.21
N PHE A 202 8.22 30.82 1.80
CA PHE A 202 7.21 31.87 1.72
C PHE A 202 7.39 32.82 0.52
N GLY A 203 8.39 32.60 -0.34
CA GLY A 203 8.70 33.45 -1.49
C GLY A 203 9.48 34.72 -1.13
N VAL A 204 10.12 34.76 0.03
CA VAL A 204 11.01 35.85 0.44
C VAL A 204 12.43 35.51 0.00
N GLU A 205 13.09 36.43 -0.71
CA GLU A 205 14.50 36.31 -1.09
C GLU A 205 15.38 36.96 -0.03
N LEU A 206 16.38 36.22 0.45
CA LEU A 206 17.35 36.70 1.44
C LEU A 206 18.76 36.68 0.83
N PHE A 207 19.44 37.83 0.90
CA PHE A 207 20.80 37.99 0.39
C PHE A 207 21.80 37.62 1.48
N ILE A 208 22.59 36.57 1.25
CA ILE A 208 23.66 36.13 2.15
C ILE A 208 25.01 36.43 1.50
N PRO A 209 25.92 37.12 2.20
CA PRO A 209 27.27 37.31 1.70
C PRO A 209 28.03 35.98 1.65
N ASN A 210 28.71 35.71 0.53
CA ASN A 210 29.59 34.54 0.42
C ASN A 210 30.86 34.77 1.26
N MET A 211 30.95 34.05 2.38
CA MET A 211 32.12 34.11 3.24
C MET A 211 33.24 33.21 2.71
N ILE A 212 34.46 33.74 2.67
CA ILE A 212 35.65 32.93 2.37
C ILE A 212 36.08 32.24 3.66
N ARG A 213 36.08 30.90 3.65
CA ARG A 213 36.58 30.07 4.75
C ARG A 213 38.08 29.89 4.63
N ASN A 214 38.79 30.04 5.74
CA ASN A 214 40.24 29.82 5.81
C ASN A 214 40.62 28.33 5.94
N ILE A 215 39.65 27.50 6.30
CA ILE A 215 39.87 26.10 6.68
C ILE A 215 39.03 25.20 5.75
N GLU A 216 39.61 24.06 5.35
CA GLU A 216 38.92 23.04 4.56
C GLU A 216 37.66 22.53 5.30
N PRO A 217 36.50 22.35 4.63
CA PRO A 217 35.25 21.89 5.24
C PRO A 217 35.39 20.64 6.13
N THR A 218 36.17 19.65 5.70
CA THR A 218 36.44 18.42 6.46
C THR A 218 37.06 18.74 7.82
N ARG A 219 38.04 19.65 7.82
CA ARG A 219 38.80 20.02 9.01
C ARG A 219 38.00 20.91 9.95
N VAL A 220 37.14 21.77 9.42
CA VAL A 220 36.18 22.55 10.22
C VAL A 220 35.25 21.62 11.00
N ILE A 221 34.72 20.59 10.35
CA ILE A 221 33.83 19.61 11.00
C ILE A 221 34.57 18.83 12.08
N ASP A 222 35.78 18.35 11.80
CA ASP A 222 36.55 17.61 12.81
C ASP A 222 36.91 18.49 14.02
N GLN A 223 37.25 19.77 13.80
CA GLN A 223 37.47 20.74 14.88
C GLN A 223 36.20 21.01 15.68
N TYR A 224 35.06 21.17 15.01
CA TYR A 224 33.77 21.35 15.68
C TYR A 224 33.42 20.16 16.57
N LEU A 225 33.63 18.93 16.08
CA LEU A 225 33.38 17.73 16.88
C LEU A 225 34.31 17.60 18.09
N VAL A 226 35.56 18.06 17.97
CA VAL A 226 36.48 18.14 19.12
C VAL A 226 36.00 19.21 20.09
N TYR A 227 35.61 20.39 19.60
CA TYR A 227 35.03 21.46 20.40
C TYR A 227 33.79 21.01 21.17
N CYS A 228 32.84 20.31 20.54
CA CYS A 228 31.67 19.75 21.21
C CYS A 228 32.05 18.75 22.32
N LYS A 229 33.11 17.96 22.14
CA LYS A 229 33.60 17.02 23.16
C LYS A 229 34.27 17.70 24.34
N GLU A 230 34.95 18.83 24.10
CA GLU A 230 35.68 19.57 25.13
C GLU A 230 34.77 20.51 25.94
N MET A 231 33.76 21.11 25.31
CA MET A 231 33.01 22.21 25.91
C MET A 231 31.86 21.75 26.85
N SER A 232 31.22 20.59 26.65
CA SER A 232 30.30 19.99 27.64
C SER A 232 29.66 18.67 27.20
N SER A 233 29.40 17.81 28.18
CA SER A 233 28.67 16.53 28.13
C SER A 233 27.20 16.60 27.71
N ASP A 234 26.64 17.80 27.47
CA ASP A 234 25.24 18.03 27.13
C ASP A 234 25.03 18.49 25.67
N LEU A 235 26.12 18.63 24.89
CA LEU A 235 26.07 19.07 23.50
C LEU A 235 26.03 17.85 22.55
N GLU A 236 24.83 17.45 22.13
CA GLU A 236 24.70 16.46 21.06
C GLU A 236 24.99 17.12 19.72
N SER A 237 26.10 16.77 19.08
CA SER A 237 26.48 17.33 17.78
C SER A 237 25.62 16.74 16.65
N LEU A 238 25.27 17.56 15.67
CA LEU A 238 24.71 17.10 14.39
C LEU A 238 25.63 16.07 13.72
N GLY A 239 25.03 15.11 13.01
CA GLY A 239 25.78 14.13 12.23
C GLY A 239 26.65 14.78 11.15
N LYS A 240 27.82 14.20 10.87
CA LYS A 240 28.79 14.73 9.89
C LYS A 240 28.15 15.12 8.55
N SER A 241 27.23 14.31 8.02
CA SER A 241 26.53 14.60 6.76
C SER A 241 25.70 15.89 6.81
N SER A 242 25.05 16.17 7.93
CA SER A 242 24.25 17.37 8.12
C SER A 242 25.15 18.60 8.22
N LEU A 243 26.26 18.50 8.96
CA LEU A 243 27.27 19.55 9.05
C LEU A 243 27.87 19.90 7.68
N PHE A 244 28.17 18.89 6.85
CA PHE A 244 28.61 19.11 5.46
C PHE A 244 27.53 19.81 4.63
N THR A 245 26.26 19.47 4.82
CA THR A 245 25.16 20.12 4.08
C THR A 245 25.02 21.60 4.47
N ILE A 246 25.20 21.91 5.76
CA ILE A 246 25.21 23.30 6.26
C ILE A 246 26.41 24.07 5.68
N LEU A 247 27.60 23.46 5.63
CA LEU A 247 28.79 24.09 5.04
C LEU A 247 28.68 24.31 3.53
N ASP A 248 27.96 23.47 2.80
CA ASP A 248 27.75 23.64 1.35
C ASP A 248 26.73 24.75 1.02
N THR A 249 25.73 24.90 1.89
CA THR A 249 24.69 25.93 1.76
C THR A 249 25.18 27.31 2.18
N CYS A 250 25.82 27.42 3.35
CA CYS A 250 26.47 28.64 3.82
C CYS A 250 27.70 28.99 2.96
#